data_AF-A0A1V5YS28-F1
#
_entry.id   AF-A0A1V5YS28-F1
#
_cell.length_a   1.000
_cell.length_b   1.000
_cell.length_c   1.000
_cell.angle_alpha   90.00
_cell.angle_beta   90.00
_cell.angle_gamma   90.00
#
_symmetry.space_group_name_H-M   'P 1'
#
loop_
_entity.id
_entity.type
_entity.pdbx_description
1 polymer ?
#
loop_
_entity_poly.entity_id
_entity_poly.type
_entity_poly.pdbx_seq_one_letter_code
_entity_poly.pdbx_strand_id
1 'polypeptide(L)'
;MVNTRDYSNKSWISRFFSRVFGVFGKTKPPEREHLVDLRGKVVLLDNDELLLVWEKRLRNIRLQKEEEAWNRYEAQYGAGSPMVTQAFVRWQEDLYRFIEKEKDRFLRVRQGCVPALDKLVQQGARTVVVTKGAKPYTQKCFFLTGLSSSITDIYSPPPGSRQKQFAEAVRDHGIDSLEKCLKNAIVVGHDLDKDMAWELVPPKGPGADGCAPVFVLLDTMTFEKDVLAPLDAMTEVIELLALKGKSDIWRGFNVLCQSAQTTTPNYQFKVGLYDHPRLQGKARVPVVYDVRRIGASY
;
A
#
# COMPACT_ATOMS: atom_id res chain seq x y z
N MET A 1 76.84 1.84 43.36
CA MET A 1 75.52 1.48 43.92
C MET A 1 74.53 1.47 42.77
N VAL A 2 74.45 0.37 42.02
CA VAL A 2 73.53 -0.78 42.16
C VAL A 2 72.14 -0.51 41.54
N ASN A 3 71.93 -1.19 40.39
CA ASN A 3 70.71 -1.85 39.86
C ASN A 3 69.43 -1.03 39.70
N THR A 4 68.57 -1.15 38.68
CA THR A 4 68.26 -2.07 37.56
C THR A 4 67.01 -1.39 36.93
N ARG A 5 66.59 -1.47 35.67
CA ARG A 5 66.54 -2.56 34.69
C ARG A 5 66.11 -1.92 33.37
N ASP A 6 66.67 -2.44 32.29
CA ASP A 6 66.20 -2.33 30.93
C ASP A 6 64.88 -3.10 30.75
N TYR A 7 63.94 -2.57 29.98
CA TYR A 7 62.92 -3.34 29.25
C TYR A 7 62.47 -2.54 28.02
N SER A 8 63.28 -2.66 26.97
CA SER A 8 62.82 -2.60 25.59
C SER A 8 61.65 -3.57 25.36
N ASN A 9 60.48 -3.05 24.96
CA ASN A 9 59.50 -3.85 24.21
C ASN A 9 58.48 -2.98 23.44
N LYS A 10 58.98 -2.11 22.55
CA LYS A 10 58.18 -1.57 21.43
C LYS A 10 58.13 -2.62 20.32
N SER A 11 57.18 -3.55 20.37
CA SER A 11 56.99 -4.51 19.25
C SER A 11 55.58 -5.09 19.12
N TRP A 12 54.72 -5.03 20.15
CA TRP A 12 53.43 -5.72 20.08
C TRP A 12 52.24 -4.83 19.70
N ILE A 13 52.21 -3.57 20.14
CA ILE A 13 51.03 -2.71 19.95
C ILE A 13 50.92 -2.20 18.50
N SER A 14 52.02 -1.83 17.83
CA SER A 14 51.93 -1.34 16.44
C SER A 14 51.67 -2.44 15.40
N ARG A 15 52.09 -3.68 15.68
CA ARG A 15 51.78 -4.85 14.82
C ARG A 15 50.36 -5.39 15.02
N PHE A 16 49.74 -5.15 16.18
CA PHE A 16 48.34 -5.50 16.40
C PHE A 16 47.40 -4.59 15.61
N PHE A 17 47.64 -3.27 15.62
CA PHE A 17 46.83 -2.33 14.85
C PHE A 17 47.05 -2.42 13.33
N SER A 18 48.24 -2.79 12.85
CA SER A 18 48.47 -3.01 11.41
C SER A 18 47.88 -4.34 10.89
N ARG A 19 47.78 -5.39 11.73
CA ARG A 19 47.16 -6.67 11.33
C ARG A 19 45.63 -6.69 11.46
N VAL A 20 45.04 -5.88 12.33
CA VAL A 20 43.58 -5.78 12.47
C VAL A 20 42.96 -4.87 11.38
N PHE A 21 43.71 -3.92 10.83
CA PHE A 21 43.25 -3.04 9.73
C PHE A 21 43.78 -3.44 8.34
N GLY A 22 44.48 -4.57 8.22
CA GLY A 22 45.14 -5.02 6.98
C GLY A 22 44.43 -6.13 6.19
N VAL A 23 43.27 -6.62 6.65
CA VAL A 23 42.49 -7.68 5.98
C VAL A 23 41.00 -7.37 6.04
N PHE A 24 40.60 -6.22 5.51
CA PHE A 24 39.29 -6.11 4.87
C PHE A 24 39.56 -5.48 3.52
N GLY A 25 39.31 -6.26 2.49
CA GLY A 25 39.57 -5.87 1.11
C GLY A 25 38.92 -4.53 0.79
N LYS A 26 39.32 -3.96 -0.33
CA LYS A 26 38.54 -2.95 -1.05
C LYS A 26 37.16 -3.55 -1.38
N THR A 27 36.29 -3.68 -0.40
CA THR A 27 34.86 -3.70 -0.65
C THR A 27 34.61 -2.31 -1.22
N LYS A 28 34.29 -2.27 -2.52
CA LYS A 28 33.52 -1.14 -3.03
C LYS A 28 32.43 -0.88 -1.98
N PRO A 29 32.15 0.38 -1.59
CA PRO A 29 30.92 0.64 -0.87
C PRO A 29 29.81 -0.09 -1.62
N PRO A 30 28.89 -0.79 -0.93
CA PRO A 30 27.81 -1.50 -1.62
C PRO A 30 27.29 -0.54 -2.67
N GLU A 31 27.28 -0.98 -3.94
CA GLU A 31 26.65 -0.22 -5.01
C GLU A 31 25.37 0.31 -4.40
N ARG A 32 25.21 1.65 -4.34
CA ARG A 32 23.96 2.23 -3.86
C ARG A 32 22.90 1.45 -4.61
N GLU A 33 22.12 0.62 -3.89
CA GLU A 33 20.92 0.02 -4.45
C GLU A 33 20.27 1.16 -5.21
N HIS A 34 20.00 0.98 -6.50
CA HIS A 34 19.37 2.00 -7.31
C HIS A 34 18.08 2.40 -6.59
N LEU A 35 18.15 3.44 -5.76
CA LEU A 35 17.03 3.91 -4.96
C LEU A 35 16.02 4.38 -5.99
N VAL A 36 14.92 3.63 -6.09
CA VAL A 36 13.85 3.94 -7.02
C VAL A 36 13.27 5.28 -6.59
N ASP A 37 13.31 6.25 -7.50
CA ASP A 37 12.70 7.55 -7.27
C ASP A 37 11.20 7.47 -7.59
N LEU A 38 10.38 7.51 -6.54
CA LEU A 38 8.93 7.49 -6.60
C LEU A 38 8.33 8.88 -6.35
N ARG A 39 9.12 9.96 -6.43
CA ARG A 39 8.58 11.32 -6.33
C ARG A 39 7.50 11.57 -7.38
N GLY A 40 6.39 12.13 -6.93
CA GLY A 40 5.22 12.39 -7.75
C GLY A 40 4.35 11.17 -8.04
N LYS A 41 4.66 9.99 -7.46
CA LYS A 41 3.78 8.81 -7.49
C LYS A 41 2.75 8.85 -6.37
N VAL A 42 1.54 8.40 -6.67
CA VAL A 42 0.44 8.26 -5.71
C VAL A 42 0.03 6.79 -5.67
N VAL A 43 0.15 6.18 -4.50
CA VAL A 43 -0.25 4.81 -4.20
C VAL A 43 -1.56 4.87 -3.42
N LEU A 44 -2.66 4.57 -4.10
CA LEU A 44 -4.01 4.58 -3.58
C LEU A 44 -4.30 3.21 -2.96
N LEU A 45 -4.55 3.19 -1.66
CA LEU A 45 -4.66 1.99 -0.85
C LEU A 45 -6.11 1.83 -0.38
N ASP A 46 -6.66 0.63 -0.54
CA ASP A 46 -7.81 0.24 0.29
C ASP A 46 -7.40 0.07 1.77
N ASN A 47 -8.36 0.08 2.68
CA ASN A 47 -8.11 -0.04 4.11
C ASN A 47 -8.37 -1.45 4.65
N ASP A 48 -9.64 -1.89 4.61
CA ASP A 48 -10.08 -3.10 5.28
C ASP A 48 -9.65 -4.33 4.49
N GLU A 49 -9.10 -5.34 5.17
CA GLU A 49 -8.53 -6.57 4.59
C GLU A 49 -7.29 -6.36 3.70
N LEU A 50 -6.91 -5.11 3.42
CA LEU A 50 -5.60 -4.74 2.86
C LEU A 50 -4.61 -4.30 3.96
N LEU A 51 -4.87 -3.19 4.65
CA LEU A 51 -3.98 -2.63 5.68
C LEU A 51 -4.36 -3.12 7.07
N LEU A 52 -5.66 -3.06 7.37
CA LEU A 52 -6.25 -3.49 8.63
C LEU A 52 -6.97 -4.82 8.45
N VAL A 53 -6.57 -5.81 9.23
CA VAL A 53 -7.15 -7.15 9.19
C VAL A 53 -8.01 -7.35 10.42
N TRP A 54 -9.27 -7.63 10.15
CA TRP A 54 -10.30 -7.83 11.16
C TRP A 54 -10.59 -9.33 11.33
N GLU A 55 -10.89 -9.75 12.55
CA GLU A 55 -11.49 -11.07 12.78
C GLU A 55 -12.80 -11.16 11.99
N LYS A 56 -12.97 -12.24 11.23
CA LYS A 56 -13.98 -12.35 10.17
C LYS A 56 -15.40 -12.21 10.70
N ARG A 57 -15.73 -12.86 11.83
CA ARG A 57 -17.07 -12.79 12.41
C ARG A 57 -17.38 -11.38 12.90
N LEU A 58 -16.46 -10.76 13.64
CA LEU A 58 -16.63 -9.40 14.15
C LEU A 58 -16.63 -8.36 13.03
N ARG A 59 -15.85 -8.57 11.96
CA ARG A 59 -15.92 -7.77 10.74
C ARG A 59 -17.31 -7.80 10.14
N ASN A 60 -17.86 -8.98 9.93
CA ASN A 60 -19.18 -9.13 9.30
C ASN A 60 -20.27 -8.47 10.15
N ILE A 61 -20.21 -8.65 11.48
CA ILE A 61 -21.13 -7.98 12.41
C ILE A 61 -20.97 -6.46 12.32
N ARG A 62 -19.73 -5.94 12.29
CA ARG A 62 -19.46 -4.50 12.13
C ARG A 62 -20.04 -3.97 10.83
N LEU A 63 -19.76 -4.61 9.70
CA LEU A 63 -20.24 -4.19 8.38
C LEU A 63 -21.77 -4.18 8.30
N GLN A 64 -22.41 -5.20 8.87
CA GLN A 64 -23.87 -5.24 8.96
C GLN A 64 -24.42 -4.07 9.79
N LYS A 65 -23.83 -3.82 10.96
CA LYS A 65 -24.26 -2.69 11.82
C LYS A 65 -23.99 -1.32 11.19
N GLU A 66 -22.89 -1.18 10.45
CA GLU A 66 -22.59 0.02 9.66
C GLU A 66 -23.67 0.26 8.59
N GLU A 67 -24.06 -0.79 7.86
CA GLU A 67 -25.12 -0.74 6.85
C GLU A 67 -26.48 -0.36 7.47
N GLU A 68 -26.87 -1.03 8.56
CA GLU A 68 -28.11 -0.77 9.29
C GLU A 68 -28.15 0.66 9.84
N ALA A 69 -27.04 1.14 10.42
CA ALA A 69 -26.93 2.50 10.92
C ALA A 69 -27.08 3.52 9.80
N TRP A 70 -26.41 3.32 8.66
CA TRP A 70 -26.52 4.21 7.50
C TRP A 70 -27.96 4.30 6.99
N ASN A 71 -28.60 3.15 6.71
CA ASN A 71 -29.96 3.09 6.19
C ASN A 71 -30.97 3.72 7.15
N ARG A 72 -30.79 3.54 8.46
CA ARG A 72 -31.60 4.21 9.48
C ARG A 72 -31.46 5.74 9.40
N TYR A 73 -30.25 6.26 9.22
CA TYR A 73 -30.02 7.70 9.12
C TYR A 73 -30.54 8.28 7.80
N GLU A 74 -30.45 7.55 6.68
CA GLU A 74 -31.11 7.94 5.43
C GLU A 74 -32.64 8.00 5.58
N ALA A 75 -33.25 7.03 6.27
CA ALA A 75 -34.68 7.04 6.54
C ALA A 75 -35.10 8.23 7.44
N GLN A 76 -34.21 8.66 8.34
CA GLN A 76 -34.46 9.77 9.27
C GLN A 76 -34.25 11.15 8.64
N TYR A 77 -33.17 11.34 7.87
CA TYR A 77 -32.72 12.65 7.39
C TYR A 77 -32.86 12.85 5.88
N GLY A 78 -33.25 11.81 5.15
CA GLY A 78 -33.29 11.77 3.68
C GLY A 78 -31.98 11.29 3.06
N ALA A 79 -32.08 10.46 2.03
CA ALA A 79 -30.94 9.99 1.24
C ALA A 79 -30.17 11.18 0.62
N GLY A 80 -28.84 11.11 0.65
CA GLY A 80 -27.98 12.19 0.16
C GLY A 80 -27.84 13.40 1.10
N SER A 81 -28.54 13.43 2.25
CA SER A 81 -28.44 14.55 3.19
C SER A 81 -27.09 14.54 3.92
N PRO A 82 -26.39 15.69 4.04
CA PRO A 82 -25.17 15.81 4.85
C PRO A 82 -25.36 15.42 6.32
N MET A 83 -26.59 15.51 6.85
CA MET A 83 -26.94 15.08 8.20
C MET A 83 -26.75 13.57 8.40
N VAL A 84 -26.92 12.75 7.36
CA VAL A 84 -26.65 11.30 7.39
C VAL A 84 -25.19 11.05 7.77
N THR A 85 -24.25 11.72 7.08
CA THR A 85 -22.82 11.59 7.36
C THR A 85 -22.48 12.07 8.77
N GLN A 86 -23.03 13.21 9.22
CA GLN A 86 -22.75 13.70 10.58
C GLN A 86 -23.22 12.72 11.66
N ALA A 87 -24.43 12.16 11.50
CA ALA A 87 -24.95 11.15 12.43
C ALA A 87 -24.15 9.85 12.38
N PHE A 88 -23.77 9.40 11.18
CA PHE A 88 -22.96 8.21 10.98
C PHE A 88 -21.56 8.34 11.59
N VAL A 89 -20.90 9.50 11.44
CA VAL A 89 -19.61 9.79 12.07
C VAL A 89 -19.71 9.61 13.58
N ARG A 90 -20.70 10.22 14.24
CA ARG A 90 -20.90 10.08 15.70
C ARG A 90 -21.10 8.62 16.11
N TRP A 91 -21.89 7.87 15.35
CA TRP A 91 -22.08 6.45 15.58
C TRP A 91 -20.77 5.65 15.45
N GLN A 92 -19.93 5.97 14.46
CA GLN A 92 -18.61 5.36 14.30
C GLN A 92 -17.65 5.73 15.44
N GLU A 93 -17.80 6.91 16.07
CA GLU A 93 -17.01 7.26 17.25
C GLU A 93 -17.33 6.38 18.46
N ASP A 94 -18.60 5.99 18.64
CA ASP A 94 -18.98 5.06 19.71
C ASP A 94 -18.42 3.65 19.43
N LEU A 95 -18.45 3.20 18.18
CA LEU A 95 -17.81 1.95 17.76
C LEU A 95 -16.30 1.98 18.01
N TYR A 96 -15.65 3.12 17.75
CA TYR A 96 -14.22 3.27 18.02
C TYR A 96 -13.88 3.04 19.50
N ARG A 97 -14.68 3.56 20.44
CA ARG A 97 -14.42 3.32 21.88
C ARG A 97 -14.45 1.84 22.26
N PHE A 98 -15.25 1.04 21.56
CA PHE A 98 -15.24 -0.42 21.73
C PHE A 98 -13.97 -1.03 21.11
N ILE A 99 -13.59 -0.61 19.91
CA ILE A 99 -12.37 -1.07 19.23
C ILE A 99 -11.13 -0.79 20.07
N GLU A 100 -10.98 0.42 20.59
CA GLU A 100 -9.82 0.82 21.40
C GLU A 100 -9.59 -0.10 22.61
N LYS A 101 -10.68 -0.56 23.25
CA LYS A 101 -10.60 -1.46 24.42
C LYS A 101 -10.26 -2.90 24.07
N GLU A 102 -10.70 -3.37 22.91
CA GLU A 102 -10.73 -4.80 22.58
C GLU A 102 -9.89 -5.16 21.34
N LYS A 103 -9.19 -4.18 20.73
CA LYS A 103 -8.52 -4.30 19.43
C LYS A 103 -7.66 -5.54 19.29
N ASP A 104 -6.90 -5.91 20.32
CA ASP A 104 -5.91 -7.00 20.22
C ASP A 104 -6.56 -8.37 20.00
N ARG A 105 -7.87 -8.48 20.26
CA ARG A 105 -8.68 -9.68 20.02
C ARG A 105 -9.16 -9.81 18.58
N PHE A 106 -9.26 -8.72 17.82
CA PHE A 106 -9.96 -8.73 16.53
C PHE A 106 -9.47 -7.75 15.46
N LEU A 107 -8.46 -6.94 15.74
CA LEU A 107 -7.89 -5.98 14.81
C LEU A 107 -6.36 -6.08 14.83
N ARG A 108 -5.78 -6.27 13.65
CA ARG A 108 -4.32 -6.34 13.47
C ARG A 108 -3.91 -5.59 12.21
N VAL A 109 -2.64 -5.23 12.14
CA VAL A 109 -2.02 -4.70 10.94
C VAL A 109 -1.57 -5.85 10.05
N ARG A 110 -1.69 -5.70 8.73
CA ARG A 110 -1.13 -6.67 7.78
C ARG A 110 0.39 -6.78 7.96
N GLN A 111 0.90 -8.01 7.94
CA GLN A 111 2.34 -8.24 8.07
C GLN A 111 3.11 -7.48 6.98
N GLY A 112 4.20 -6.83 7.38
CA GLY A 112 5.05 -6.04 6.49
C GLY A 112 4.48 -4.68 6.10
N CYS A 113 3.27 -4.32 6.56
CA CYS A 113 2.60 -3.07 6.15
C CYS A 113 3.40 -1.80 6.50
N VAL A 114 3.78 -1.62 7.76
CA VAL A 114 4.57 -0.45 8.21
C VAL A 114 5.88 -0.30 7.42
N PRO A 115 6.80 -1.29 7.39
CA PRO A 115 8.05 -1.13 6.67
C PRO A 115 7.87 -0.96 5.16
N ALA A 116 6.86 -1.61 4.55
CA ALA A 116 6.55 -1.46 3.13
C ALA A 116 6.11 -0.03 2.78
N LEU A 117 5.20 0.53 3.58
CA LEU A 117 4.70 1.90 3.41
C LEU A 117 5.78 2.95 3.73
N ASP A 118 6.55 2.76 4.80
CA ASP A 118 7.65 3.65 5.15
C ASP A 118 8.70 3.71 4.03
N LYS A 119 9.03 2.56 3.43
CA LYS A 119 9.94 2.49 2.27
C LYS A 119 9.41 3.30 1.09
N LEU A 120 8.13 3.17 0.76
CA LEU A 120 7.50 3.95 -0.31
C LEU A 120 7.56 5.47 -0.04
N VAL A 121 7.26 5.88 1.20
CA VAL A 121 7.32 7.28 1.62
C VAL A 121 8.76 7.82 1.55
N GLN A 122 9.75 7.04 2.01
CA GLN A 122 11.17 7.39 1.93
C GLN A 122 11.66 7.53 0.49
N GLN A 123 11.09 6.77 -0.44
CA GLN A 123 11.34 6.87 -1.88
C GLN A 123 10.58 8.03 -2.56
N GLY A 124 9.76 8.77 -1.80
CA GLY A 124 9.06 9.96 -2.26
C GLY A 124 7.63 9.74 -2.77
N ALA A 125 7.08 8.53 -2.64
CA ALA A 125 5.69 8.27 -2.98
C ALA A 125 4.72 8.88 -1.96
N ARG A 126 3.50 9.18 -2.40
CA ARG A 126 2.36 9.45 -1.52
C ARG A 126 1.57 8.17 -1.31
N THR A 127 1.46 7.72 -0.06
CA THR A 127 0.59 6.60 0.36
C THR A 127 -0.75 7.16 0.81
N VAL A 128 -1.80 6.94 0.03
CA VAL A 128 -3.10 7.60 0.22
C VAL A 128 -4.16 6.54 0.42
N VAL A 129 -4.88 6.59 1.54
CA VAL A 129 -5.97 5.63 1.81
C VAL A 129 -7.27 6.18 1.26
N VAL A 130 -7.95 5.39 0.42
CA VAL A 130 -9.27 5.74 -0.11
C VAL A 130 -10.29 4.75 0.45
N THR A 131 -11.13 5.21 1.36
CA THR A 131 -11.99 4.35 2.18
C THR A 131 -13.46 4.73 2.06
N LYS A 132 -14.35 3.79 2.46
CA LYS A 132 -15.78 4.05 2.67
C LYS A 132 -16.11 4.51 4.09
N GLY A 133 -15.16 4.36 5.03
CA GLY A 133 -15.32 4.83 6.40
C GLY A 133 -15.12 6.34 6.52
N ALA A 134 -15.65 6.95 7.58
CA ALA A 134 -15.38 8.35 7.83
C ALA A 134 -13.90 8.59 8.18
N LYS A 135 -13.32 9.68 7.67
CA LYS A 135 -11.91 10.03 7.92
C LYS A 135 -11.53 10.04 9.41
N PRO A 136 -12.30 10.62 10.34
CA PRO A 136 -11.95 10.61 11.77
C PRO A 136 -11.87 9.20 12.35
N TYR A 137 -12.77 8.31 11.96
CA TYR A 137 -12.76 6.91 12.42
C TYR A 137 -11.51 6.19 11.91
N THR A 138 -11.24 6.28 10.62
CA THR A 138 -10.07 5.65 9.99
C THR A 138 -8.75 6.16 10.58
N GLN A 139 -8.63 7.47 10.81
CA GLN A 139 -7.47 8.08 11.46
C GLN A 139 -7.23 7.49 12.86
N LYS A 140 -8.28 7.36 13.67
CA LYS A 140 -8.13 6.77 15.00
C LYS A 140 -7.73 5.28 14.93
N CYS A 141 -8.26 4.51 13.97
CA CYS A 141 -7.82 3.14 13.74
C CYS A 141 -6.33 3.05 13.34
N PHE A 142 -5.82 3.98 12.53
CA PHE A 142 -4.39 4.05 12.19
C PHE A 142 -3.53 4.52 13.35
N PHE A 143 -4.06 5.35 14.24
CA PHE A 143 -3.35 5.73 15.46
C PHE A 143 -3.16 4.51 16.38
N LEU A 144 -4.24 3.75 16.63
CA LEU A 144 -4.20 2.54 17.47
C LEU A 144 -3.25 1.46 16.96
N THR A 145 -3.03 1.42 15.66
CA THR A 145 -2.26 0.38 15.00
C THR A 145 -0.85 0.82 14.59
N GLY A 146 -0.49 2.08 14.81
CA GLY A 146 0.82 2.64 14.47
C GLY A 146 1.03 2.93 12.98
N LEU A 147 -0.02 2.89 12.15
CA LEU A 147 0.05 3.17 10.71
C LEU A 147 0.07 4.66 10.36
N SER A 148 -0.24 5.54 11.31
CA SER A 148 -0.46 6.97 11.04
C SER A 148 0.74 7.68 10.39
N SER A 149 1.97 7.32 10.75
CA SER A 149 3.18 7.92 10.17
C SER A 149 3.46 7.48 8.73
N SER A 150 2.91 6.33 8.34
CA SER A 150 3.16 5.70 7.04
C SER A 150 2.08 6.02 6.01
N ILE A 151 1.02 6.74 6.40
CA ILE A 151 -0.08 7.18 5.53
C ILE A 151 0.00 8.70 5.35
N THR A 152 0.14 9.14 4.11
CA THR A 152 0.28 10.58 3.79
C THR A 152 -1.05 11.33 3.76
N ASP A 153 -2.14 10.68 3.36
CA ASP A 153 -3.50 11.26 3.41
C ASP A 153 -4.59 10.18 3.41
N ILE A 154 -5.81 10.58 3.76
CA ILE A 154 -7.00 9.73 3.80
C ILE A 154 -8.16 10.47 3.11
N TYR A 155 -8.76 9.83 2.12
CA TYR A 155 -9.98 10.26 1.44
C TYR A 155 -11.14 9.38 1.89
N SER A 156 -12.14 10.00 2.51
CA SER A 156 -13.41 9.40 2.91
C SER A 156 -14.52 9.86 1.97
N PRO A 157 -15.69 9.20 1.95
CA PRO A 157 -16.79 9.62 1.08
C PRO A 157 -17.27 11.05 1.35
N PRO A 158 -17.87 11.73 0.34
CA PRO A 158 -18.44 13.06 0.53
C PRO A 158 -19.72 12.99 1.39
N PRO A 159 -20.16 14.14 1.97
CA PRO A 159 -21.39 14.17 2.76
C PRO A 159 -22.60 13.63 2.00
N GLY A 160 -23.37 12.75 2.64
CA GLY A 160 -24.52 12.06 2.05
C GLY A 160 -24.19 10.86 1.16
N SER A 161 -22.92 10.44 1.05
CA SER A 161 -22.49 9.33 0.19
C SER A 161 -21.64 8.31 0.94
N ARG A 162 -21.52 7.11 0.35
CA ARG A 162 -20.57 6.04 0.75
C ARG A 162 -19.59 5.67 -0.36
N GLN A 163 -19.54 6.46 -1.44
CA GLN A 163 -18.67 6.22 -2.57
C GLN A 163 -17.22 6.63 -2.25
N LYS A 164 -16.26 5.76 -2.59
CA LYS A 164 -14.81 6.06 -2.55
C LYS A 164 -14.48 7.19 -3.55
N GLN A 165 -13.55 8.07 -3.19
CA GLN A 165 -13.20 9.26 -3.98
C GLN A 165 -11.76 9.18 -4.53
N PHE A 166 -11.48 8.23 -5.43
CA PHE A 166 -10.17 8.10 -6.05
C PHE A 166 -9.81 9.28 -6.97
N ALA A 167 -10.78 9.82 -7.71
CA ALA A 167 -10.59 10.94 -8.64
C ALA A 167 -10.23 12.23 -7.92
N GLU A 168 -10.82 12.46 -6.76
CA GLU A 168 -10.46 13.58 -5.89
C GLU A 168 -9.07 13.36 -5.30
N ALA A 169 -8.81 12.14 -4.77
CA ALA A 169 -7.51 11.78 -4.21
C ALA A 169 -6.36 12.01 -5.20
N VAL A 170 -6.48 11.61 -6.47
CA VAL A 170 -5.41 11.84 -7.44
C VAL A 170 -5.28 13.32 -7.83
N ARG A 171 -6.40 14.04 -7.97
CA ARG A 171 -6.41 15.46 -8.38
C ARG A 171 -5.69 16.34 -7.37
N ASP A 172 -5.98 16.16 -6.08
CA ASP A 172 -5.40 16.95 -4.99
C ASP A 172 -3.91 16.66 -4.79
N HIS A 173 -3.43 15.54 -5.35
CA HIS A 173 -2.01 15.19 -5.43
C HIS A 173 -1.37 15.53 -6.80
N GLY A 174 -1.98 16.42 -7.59
CA GLY A 174 -1.38 17.01 -8.79
C GLY A 174 -1.50 16.15 -10.06
N ILE A 175 -2.34 15.11 -10.03
CA ILE A 175 -2.68 14.27 -11.19
C ILE A 175 -3.95 14.85 -11.83
N ASP A 176 -3.75 15.83 -12.71
CA ASP A 176 -4.81 16.59 -13.38
C ASP A 176 -5.10 16.14 -14.82
N SER A 177 -4.39 15.11 -15.31
CA SER A 177 -4.53 14.59 -16.66
C SER A 177 -4.47 13.06 -16.70
N LEU A 178 -5.05 12.49 -17.76
CA LEU A 178 -4.98 11.05 -18.00
C LEU A 178 -3.53 10.57 -18.09
N GLU A 179 -2.67 11.28 -18.82
CA GLU A 179 -1.25 10.95 -18.95
C GLU A 179 -0.55 10.85 -17.58
N LYS A 180 -0.75 11.85 -16.71
CA LYS A 180 -0.21 11.80 -15.35
C LYS A 180 -0.79 10.63 -14.56
N CYS A 181 -2.07 10.32 -14.76
CA CYS A 181 -2.72 9.19 -14.09
C CYS A 181 -2.04 7.86 -14.45
N LEU A 182 -1.81 7.61 -15.75
CA LEU A 182 -1.12 6.38 -16.22
C LEU A 182 0.31 6.30 -15.68
N LYS A 183 1.00 7.43 -15.69
CA LYS A 183 2.41 7.49 -15.32
C LYS A 183 2.61 7.37 -13.81
N ASN A 184 1.69 7.88 -13.01
CA ASN A 184 1.94 8.19 -11.59
C ASN A 184 1.00 7.53 -10.58
N ALA A 185 -0.19 7.06 -10.99
CA ALA A 185 -1.16 6.47 -10.07
C ALA A 185 -1.06 4.93 -10.06
N ILE A 186 -1.05 4.38 -8.86
CA ILE A 186 -1.10 2.94 -8.60
C ILE A 186 -2.24 2.73 -7.61
N VAL A 187 -3.11 1.77 -7.90
CA VAL A 187 -4.18 1.37 -6.98
C VAL A 187 -3.81 0.00 -6.41
N VAL A 188 -3.98 -0.18 -5.11
CA VAL A 188 -3.69 -1.43 -4.43
C VAL A 188 -4.91 -1.83 -3.63
N GLY A 189 -5.37 -3.05 -3.83
CA GLY A 189 -6.60 -3.55 -3.23
C GLY A 189 -6.63 -5.07 -3.19
N HIS A 190 -7.70 -5.59 -2.62
CA HIS A 190 -7.94 -7.03 -2.51
C HIS A 190 -9.18 -7.48 -3.28
N ASP A 191 -10.02 -6.53 -3.71
CA ASP A 191 -11.20 -6.77 -4.51
C ASP A 191 -11.19 -5.81 -5.71
N LEU A 192 -10.84 -6.31 -6.89
CA LEU A 192 -10.74 -5.49 -8.10
C LEU A 192 -12.06 -4.78 -8.47
N ASP A 193 -13.20 -5.40 -8.20
CA ASP A 193 -14.51 -4.81 -8.50
C ASP A 193 -14.78 -3.60 -7.60
N LYS A 194 -14.35 -3.65 -6.33
CA LYS A 194 -14.66 -2.64 -5.32
C LYS A 194 -13.56 -1.60 -5.07
N ASP A 195 -12.32 -1.98 -5.30
CA ASP A 195 -11.14 -1.19 -4.93
C ASP A 195 -10.48 -0.52 -6.12
N MET A 196 -10.78 -0.95 -7.34
CA MET A 196 -10.28 -0.25 -8.52
C MET A 196 -10.94 1.14 -8.63
N ALA A 197 -10.14 2.13 -9.03
CA ALA A 197 -10.58 3.49 -9.30
C ALA A 197 -11.37 3.59 -10.62
N TRP A 198 -12.52 2.92 -10.72
CA TRP A 198 -13.32 2.82 -11.95
C TRP A 198 -13.77 4.17 -12.53
N GLU A 199 -13.82 5.21 -11.70
CA GLU A 199 -14.08 6.58 -12.15
C GLU A 199 -12.94 7.17 -12.99
N LEU A 200 -11.69 6.73 -12.78
CA LEU A 200 -10.52 7.11 -13.56
C LEU A 200 -10.37 6.31 -14.86
N VAL A 201 -11.14 5.24 -15.02
CA VAL A 201 -11.08 4.38 -16.20
C VAL A 201 -11.90 5.03 -17.33
N PRO A 202 -11.31 5.29 -18.51
CA PRO A 202 -12.03 5.88 -19.62
C PRO A 202 -13.07 4.91 -20.21
N PRO A 203 -14.04 5.42 -20.99
CA PRO A 203 -14.91 4.57 -21.79
C PRO A 203 -14.13 3.69 -22.78
N LYS A 204 -14.72 2.56 -23.19
CA LYS A 204 -14.15 1.74 -24.28
C LYS A 204 -14.03 2.57 -25.56
N GLY A 205 -12.91 2.40 -26.28
CA GLY A 205 -12.64 3.09 -27.53
C GLY A 205 -11.27 2.74 -28.10
N PRO A 206 -10.96 3.17 -29.33
CA PRO A 206 -9.65 2.93 -29.93
C PRO A 206 -8.52 3.45 -29.05
N GLY A 207 -7.61 2.57 -28.64
CA GLY A 207 -6.45 2.93 -27.81
C GLY A 207 -6.76 3.22 -26.34
N ALA A 208 -7.99 2.97 -25.85
CA ALA A 208 -8.37 3.25 -24.46
C ALA A 208 -7.94 2.15 -23.47
N ASP A 209 -7.69 0.93 -23.96
CA ASP A 209 -7.30 -0.19 -23.09
C ASP A 209 -5.93 0.06 -22.45
N GLY A 210 -5.86 -0.18 -21.14
CA GLY A 210 -4.67 0.11 -20.35
C GLY A 210 -4.52 1.59 -19.99
N CYS A 211 -5.38 2.48 -20.50
CA CYS A 211 -5.42 3.87 -20.08
C CYS A 211 -6.10 4.04 -18.70
N ALA A 212 -5.61 3.35 -17.69
CA ALA A 212 -6.02 3.47 -16.30
C ALA A 212 -4.82 3.33 -15.34
N PRO A 213 -4.95 3.70 -14.06
CA PRO A 213 -3.96 3.32 -13.04
C PRO A 213 -3.68 1.81 -13.07
N VAL A 214 -2.42 1.43 -12.80
CA VAL A 214 -2.08 0.02 -12.59
C VAL A 214 -2.68 -0.43 -11.26
N PHE A 215 -3.45 -1.52 -11.29
CA PHE A 215 -4.01 -2.15 -10.11
C PHE A 215 -3.12 -3.30 -9.64
N VAL A 216 -2.67 -3.27 -8.40
CA VAL A 216 -1.97 -4.39 -7.75
C VAL A 216 -2.96 -5.13 -6.87
N LEU A 217 -3.37 -6.32 -7.32
CA LEU A 217 -4.27 -7.20 -6.60
C LEU A 217 -3.48 -8.08 -5.64
N LEU A 218 -3.72 -7.90 -4.34
CA LEU A 218 -3.18 -8.75 -3.29
C LEU A 218 -4.27 -9.59 -2.65
N ASP A 219 -3.93 -10.79 -2.19
CA ASP A 219 -4.89 -11.65 -1.50
C ASP A 219 -5.44 -11.00 -0.22
N THR A 220 -6.69 -11.31 0.11
CA THR A 220 -7.27 -11.00 1.42
C THR A 220 -6.55 -11.78 2.51
N MET A 221 -6.23 -11.11 3.62
CA MET A 221 -5.76 -11.79 4.81
C MET A 221 -6.92 -12.32 5.65
N THR A 222 -6.77 -13.52 6.19
CA THR A 222 -7.62 -14.01 7.29
C THR A 222 -6.93 -13.78 8.62
N PHE A 223 -7.64 -13.21 9.60
CA PHE A 223 -7.11 -12.80 10.91
C PHE A 223 -6.25 -13.84 11.65
N GLU A 224 -6.56 -15.14 11.48
CA GLU A 224 -5.91 -16.25 12.19
C GLU A 224 -4.86 -17.02 11.36
N LYS A 225 -4.62 -16.66 10.09
CA LYS A 225 -3.68 -17.42 9.23
C LYS A 225 -2.44 -16.62 8.88
N ASP A 226 -1.36 -17.38 8.61
CA ASP A 226 -0.12 -16.86 8.04
C ASP A 226 -0.31 -16.32 6.63
N VAL A 227 0.62 -15.45 6.24
CA VAL A 227 0.52 -14.57 5.08
C VAL A 227 1.15 -15.21 3.84
N LEU A 228 0.35 -15.40 2.78
CA LEU A 228 0.86 -15.90 1.49
C LEU A 228 1.54 -14.80 0.64
N ALA A 229 1.09 -13.55 0.77
CA ALA A 229 1.70 -12.36 0.16
C ALA A 229 1.64 -11.17 1.14
N PRO A 230 2.71 -10.90 1.91
CA PRO A 230 2.77 -9.74 2.79
C PRO A 230 2.83 -8.43 1.99
N LEU A 231 2.60 -7.30 2.66
CA LEU A 231 2.45 -6.01 1.96
C LEU A 231 3.78 -5.51 1.35
N ASP A 232 4.92 -6.07 1.74
CA ASP A 232 6.22 -5.83 1.10
C ASP A 232 6.25 -6.23 -0.38
N ALA A 233 5.45 -7.21 -0.79
CA ALA A 233 5.27 -7.59 -2.18
C ALA A 233 4.78 -6.42 -3.05
N MET A 234 3.89 -5.58 -2.51
CA MET A 234 3.44 -4.34 -3.17
C MET A 234 4.63 -3.44 -3.48
N THR A 235 5.51 -3.20 -2.51
CA THR A 235 6.64 -2.30 -2.67
C THR A 235 7.61 -2.82 -3.73
N GLU A 236 7.95 -4.11 -3.71
CA GLU A 236 8.82 -4.70 -4.74
C GLU A 236 8.21 -4.66 -6.15
N VAL A 237 6.90 -4.87 -6.27
CA VAL A 237 6.19 -4.76 -7.56
C VAL A 237 6.24 -3.32 -8.08
N ILE A 238 5.95 -2.33 -7.22
CA ILE A 238 6.00 -0.91 -7.59
C ILE A 238 7.40 -0.49 -8.02
N GLU A 239 8.43 -0.93 -7.28
CA GLU A 239 9.83 -0.69 -7.61
C GLU A 239 10.20 -1.28 -8.97
N LEU A 240 9.78 -2.52 -9.24
CA LEU A 240 10.05 -3.18 -10.52
C LEU A 240 9.35 -2.47 -11.69
N LEU A 241 8.09 -2.06 -11.52
CA LEU A 241 7.36 -1.25 -12.51
C LEU A 241 8.10 0.06 -12.80
N ALA A 242 8.49 0.79 -11.75
CA ALA A 242 9.22 2.03 -11.90
C ALA A 242 10.59 1.82 -12.58
N LEU A 243 11.35 0.80 -12.21
CA LEU A 243 12.64 0.49 -12.81
C LEU A 243 12.53 0.15 -14.30
N LYS A 244 11.66 -0.81 -14.65
CA LYS A 244 11.44 -1.21 -16.06
C LYS A 244 10.87 -0.07 -16.91
N GLY A 245 10.06 0.77 -16.28
CA GLY A 245 9.42 1.92 -16.88
C GLY A 245 10.25 3.20 -16.93
N LYS A 246 11.45 3.23 -16.33
CA LYS A 246 12.23 4.48 -16.14
C LYS A 246 11.38 5.58 -15.46
N SER A 247 10.76 5.21 -14.33
CA SER A 247 9.81 6.00 -13.54
C SER A 247 8.49 6.32 -14.25
N ASP A 248 8.14 5.63 -15.34
CA ASP A 248 6.80 5.63 -15.91
C ASP A 248 6.13 4.28 -15.63
N ILE A 249 5.13 4.27 -14.74
CA ILE A 249 4.50 3.04 -14.26
C ILE A 249 3.82 2.26 -15.39
N TRP A 250 3.11 2.96 -16.27
CA TRP A 250 2.46 2.36 -17.43
C TRP A 250 3.47 1.77 -18.42
N ARG A 251 4.56 2.47 -18.69
CA ARG A 251 5.66 1.93 -19.50
C ARG A 251 6.25 0.67 -18.86
N GLY A 252 6.45 0.67 -17.55
CA GLY A 252 6.93 -0.47 -16.80
C GLY A 252 6.01 -1.69 -16.96
N PHE A 253 4.71 -1.46 -16.80
CA PHE A 253 3.69 -2.50 -17.00
C PHE A 253 3.74 -3.09 -18.42
N ASN A 254 3.82 -2.25 -19.45
CA ASN A 254 3.91 -2.71 -20.84
C ASN A 254 5.16 -3.55 -21.12
N VAL A 255 6.31 -3.16 -20.56
CA VAL A 255 7.54 -3.95 -20.67
C VAL A 255 7.34 -5.34 -20.05
N LEU A 256 6.73 -5.41 -18.86
CA LEU A 256 6.48 -6.68 -18.17
C LEU A 256 5.50 -7.58 -18.93
N CYS A 257 4.45 -7.00 -19.53
CA CYS A 257 3.50 -7.74 -20.38
C CYS A 257 4.18 -8.40 -21.59
N GLN A 258 5.24 -7.80 -22.12
CA GLN A 258 5.98 -8.32 -23.28
C GLN A 258 7.06 -9.33 -22.89
N SER A 259 7.62 -9.23 -21.67
CA SER A 259 8.85 -9.94 -21.33
C SER A 259 8.68 -11.30 -20.65
N ALA A 260 7.46 -11.76 -20.35
CA ALA A 260 7.14 -12.99 -19.58
C ALA A 260 7.82 -13.14 -18.20
N GLN A 261 8.80 -12.29 -17.84
CA GLN A 261 9.51 -12.28 -16.58
C GLN A 261 8.87 -11.29 -15.61
N THR A 262 8.03 -11.82 -14.73
CA THR A 262 7.28 -11.10 -13.70
C THR A 262 7.72 -11.56 -12.30
N THR A 263 9.00 -11.38 -12.03
CA THR A 263 9.64 -11.77 -10.76
C THR A 263 10.39 -10.59 -10.15
N THR A 264 10.16 -10.35 -8.87
CA THR A 264 11.00 -9.53 -7.99
C THR A 264 12.00 -10.44 -7.26
N PRO A 265 12.90 -9.91 -6.40
CA PRO A 265 13.78 -10.75 -5.59
C PRO A 265 13.03 -11.81 -4.75
N ASN A 266 11.88 -11.46 -4.18
CA ASN A 266 11.15 -12.35 -3.26
C ASN A 266 9.82 -12.88 -3.82
N TYR A 267 9.29 -12.31 -4.91
CA TYR A 267 7.94 -12.61 -5.38
C TYR A 267 7.90 -12.91 -6.88
N GLN A 268 6.97 -13.77 -7.27
CA GLN A 268 6.52 -13.94 -8.64
C GLN A 268 5.07 -13.50 -8.76
N PHE A 269 4.68 -12.98 -9.91
CA PHE A 269 3.32 -12.50 -10.15
C PHE A 269 2.95 -12.63 -11.63
N LYS A 270 1.75 -12.23 -12.01
CA LYS A 270 1.28 -12.11 -13.40
C LYS A 270 0.83 -10.69 -13.68
N VAL A 271 0.87 -10.32 -14.96
CA VAL A 271 0.37 -9.03 -15.44
C VAL A 271 -0.58 -9.26 -16.61
N GLY A 272 -1.64 -8.45 -16.68
CA GLY A 272 -2.61 -8.57 -17.76
C GLY A 272 -3.63 -7.43 -17.77
N LEU A 273 -4.37 -7.34 -18.86
CA LEU A 273 -5.50 -6.42 -18.99
C LEU A 273 -6.78 -7.13 -18.54
N TYR A 274 -7.52 -6.52 -17.63
CA TYR A 274 -8.78 -7.04 -17.11
C TYR A 274 -9.98 -6.30 -17.71
N ASP A 275 -10.97 -7.05 -18.20
CA ASP A 275 -12.26 -6.53 -18.67
C ASP A 275 -13.34 -6.80 -17.61
N HIS A 276 -13.99 -5.75 -17.10
CA HIS A 276 -14.96 -5.89 -16.03
C HIS A 276 -16.31 -6.37 -16.56
N PRO A 277 -16.85 -7.51 -16.08
CA PRO A 277 -17.99 -8.19 -16.70
C PRO A 277 -19.28 -7.36 -16.68
N ARG A 278 -19.43 -6.47 -15.69
CA ARG A 278 -20.63 -5.64 -15.47
C ARG A 278 -20.46 -4.18 -15.89
N LEU A 279 -19.24 -3.74 -16.21
CA LEU A 279 -18.95 -2.34 -16.58
C LEU A 279 -18.52 -2.31 -18.05
N GLN A 280 -19.37 -2.86 -18.92
CA GLN A 280 -19.04 -3.11 -20.33
C GLN A 280 -18.70 -1.84 -21.12
N GLY A 281 -19.10 -0.66 -20.63
CA GLY A 281 -18.74 0.63 -21.22
C GLY A 281 -17.34 1.15 -20.86
N LYS A 282 -16.61 0.50 -19.94
CA LYS A 282 -15.28 0.94 -19.46
C LYS A 282 -14.15 0.16 -20.13
N ALA A 283 -13.05 0.83 -20.42
CA ALA A 283 -11.85 0.20 -20.99
C ALA A 283 -11.25 -0.88 -20.07
N ARG A 284 -10.45 -1.79 -20.66
CA ARG A 284 -9.73 -2.79 -19.89
C ARG A 284 -8.64 -2.13 -19.05
N VAL A 285 -8.46 -2.59 -17.81
CA VAL A 285 -7.51 -1.99 -16.85
C VAL A 285 -6.25 -2.85 -16.68
N PRO A 286 -5.07 -2.24 -16.44
CA PRO A 286 -3.87 -2.99 -16.16
C PRO A 286 -3.86 -3.55 -14.74
N VAL A 287 -3.63 -4.87 -14.63
CA VAL A 287 -3.66 -5.59 -13.36
C VAL A 287 -2.38 -6.40 -13.17
N VAL A 288 -1.78 -6.25 -11.99
CA VAL A 288 -0.82 -7.19 -11.41
C VAL A 288 -1.58 -8.11 -10.47
N TYR A 289 -1.46 -9.43 -10.64
CA TYR A 289 -2.22 -10.43 -9.88
C TYR A 289 -1.42 -11.71 -9.65
N ASP A 290 -1.97 -12.64 -8.87
CA ASP A 290 -1.35 -13.94 -8.57
C ASP A 290 0.06 -13.78 -7.94
N VAL A 291 0.19 -12.80 -7.04
CA VAL A 291 1.45 -12.46 -6.36
C VAL A 291 1.76 -13.53 -5.32
N ARG A 292 2.89 -14.22 -5.47
CA ARG A 292 3.29 -15.33 -4.59
C ARG A 292 4.75 -15.20 -4.20
N ARG A 293 5.08 -15.58 -2.97
CA ARG A 293 6.47 -15.64 -2.53
C ARG A 293 7.23 -16.76 -3.26
N ILE A 294 8.42 -16.46 -3.76
CA ILE A 294 9.29 -17.44 -4.41
C ILE A 294 9.75 -18.46 -3.35
N GLY A 295 9.67 -19.75 -3.69
CA GLY A 295 10.09 -20.84 -2.80
C GLY A 295 9.06 -21.24 -1.72
N ALA A 296 7.89 -20.61 -1.67
CA ALA A 296 6.79 -21.10 -0.85
C ALA A 296 6.10 -22.29 -1.56
N SER A 297 6.29 -23.50 -1.02
CA SER A 297 5.47 -24.67 -1.37
C SER A 297 4.21 -24.69 -0.47
N TYR A 298 3.04 -24.86 -1.08
CA TYR A 298 1.76 -25.04 -0.40
C TYR A 298 1.71 -26.33 0.41
#